data_AF-A0A1E7NWF2-F1
#
_entry.id   AF-A0A1E7NWF2-F1
#
_cell.length_a   1.000
_cell.length_b   1.000
_cell.length_c   1.000
_cell.angle_alpha   90.00
_cell.angle_beta   90.00
_cell.angle_gamma   90.00
#
_symmetry.space_group_name_H-M   'P 1'
#
loop_
_entity.id
_entity.type
_entity.pdbx_description
1 polymer ?
#
loop_
_entity_poly.entity_id
_entity_poly.type
_entity_poly.pdbx_seq_one_letter_code
_entity_poly.pdbx_strand_id
1 'polypeptide(L)'
;MQFFSEKKIYDFMRMRFAAISLSFILFFGSIYLLWDRGLQYGIDFSGGTLVQLKYENAAPITQIREILENQGTFQNLSVTEFGSNEEVTIRFLGSNDNVSNDIGEHISTLLKDTGKFEVRRADVVGPKVGDELRNKGLMAIAVSLIAILIYIALRFEWRFALAAIISEIHDVVITLGAISLFKIDVNLDTLAAVLTVLGYSLNDTIIIFDRIREGIKTSKKTELAPIINESVSATLSRTVLTSGLTLATVVILYFFGGEMIQGFSLALIVGIIAGTLSSIFVASPTLLWFKFSVLEFRNKEIEKAKRKQDKERNRAMYEKGTV
;
A
#
# COMPACT_ATOMS: atom_id res chain seq x y z
N MET A 1 -9.31 -28.37 -6.02
CA MET A 1 -9.17 -28.61 -4.56
C MET A 1 -9.90 -27.48 -3.83
N GLN A 2 -10.89 -27.79 -2.98
CA GLN A 2 -11.56 -26.78 -2.14
C GLN A 2 -10.90 -26.80 -0.76
N PHE A 3 -10.06 -25.79 -0.46
CA PHE A 3 -9.35 -25.68 0.82
C PHE A 3 -10.30 -25.32 1.99
N PHE A 4 -11.42 -24.64 1.71
CA PHE A 4 -12.48 -24.39 2.69
C PHE A 4 -13.83 -24.86 2.14
N SER A 5 -14.64 -25.47 3.02
CA SER A 5 -15.99 -25.92 2.65
C SER A 5 -16.94 -24.72 2.58
N GLU A 6 -17.62 -24.53 1.44
CA GLU A 6 -18.63 -23.47 1.23
C GLU A 6 -19.79 -23.50 2.24
N LYS A 7 -19.99 -24.62 2.95
CA LYS A 7 -21.08 -24.78 3.91
C LYS A 7 -20.74 -24.27 5.31
N LYS A 8 -19.46 -24.07 5.65
CA LYS A 8 -19.08 -23.68 7.01
C LYS A 8 -19.10 -22.16 7.14
N ILE A 9 -20.02 -21.66 7.96
CA ILE A 9 -20.11 -20.24 8.31
C ILE A 9 -19.24 -20.01 9.55
N TYR A 10 -18.23 -19.16 9.42
CA TYR A 10 -17.39 -18.71 10.52
C TYR A 10 -17.95 -17.43 11.13
N ASP A 11 -17.83 -17.30 12.45
CA ASP A 11 -18.35 -16.14 13.19
C ASP A 11 -17.27 -15.06 13.37
N PHE A 12 -16.95 -14.38 12.27
CA PHE A 12 -16.00 -13.25 12.27
C PHE A 12 -16.50 -12.08 13.12
N MET A 13 -17.81 -11.84 13.12
CA MET A 13 -18.42 -10.73 13.86
C MET A 13 -18.32 -10.88 15.38
N ARG A 14 -18.19 -12.11 15.92
CA ARG A 14 -17.88 -12.32 17.35
C ARG A 14 -16.47 -11.87 17.71
N MET A 15 -15.50 -12.09 16.83
CA MET A 15 -14.10 -11.71 17.04
C MET A 15 -13.79 -10.25 16.72
N ARG A 16 -14.76 -9.51 16.16
CA ARG A 16 -14.56 -8.14 15.66
C ARG A 16 -13.91 -7.22 16.68
N PHE A 17 -14.32 -7.27 17.95
CA PHE A 17 -13.78 -6.35 18.96
C PHE A 17 -12.29 -6.58 19.21
N ALA A 18 -11.87 -7.84 19.33
CA ALA A 18 -10.45 -8.17 19.51
C ALA A 18 -9.62 -7.79 18.26
N ALA A 19 -10.13 -8.11 17.07
CA ALA A 19 -9.44 -7.79 15.82
C ALA A 19 -9.33 -6.27 15.59
N ILE A 20 -10.39 -5.52 15.88
CA ILE A 20 -10.42 -4.06 15.81
C ILE A 20 -9.47 -3.45 16.83
N SER A 21 -9.43 -3.96 18.06
CA SER A 21 -8.47 -3.48 19.08
C SER A 21 -7.03 -3.68 18.62
N LEU A 22 -6.69 -4.85 18.07
CA LEU A 22 -5.37 -5.09 17.49
C LEU A 22 -5.07 -4.15 16.32
N SER A 23 -6.03 -3.98 15.41
CA SER A 23 -5.94 -3.06 14.27
C SER A 23 -5.70 -1.61 14.72
N PHE A 24 -6.41 -1.13 15.75
CA PHE A 24 -6.17 0.20 16.31
C PHE A 24 -4.78 0.33 16.94
N ILE A 25 -4.30 -0.69 17.66
CA ILE A 25 -2.94 -0.69 18.21
C ILE A 25 -1.91 -0.57 17.09
N LEU A 26 -2.06 -1.34 16.01
CA LEU A 26 -1.17 -1.26 14.85
C LEU A 26 -1.27 0.10 14.17
N PHE A 27 -2.48 0.62 13.95
CA PHE A 27 -2.70 1.91 13.31
C PHE A 27 -2.09 3.08 14.11
N PHE A 28 -2.40 3.18 15.41
CA PHE A 28 -1.84 4.24 16.25
C PHE A 28 -0.34 4.03 16.52
N GLY A 29 0.12 2.78 16.61
CA GLY A 29 1.55 2.45 16.66
C GLY A 29 2.27 2.94 15.41
N SER A 30 1.69 2.76 14.23
CA SER A 30 2.22 3.27 12.97
C SER A 30 2.23 4.81 12.91
N ILE A 31 1.16 5.47 13.38
CA ILE A 31 1.16 6.95 13.50
C ILE A 31 2.26 7.42 14.44
N TYR A 32 2.42 6.77 15.59
CA TYR A 32 3.48 7.10 16.54
C TYR A 32 4.87 6.93 15.93
N LEU A 33 5.13 5.83 15.21
CA LEU A 33 6.38 5.62 14.50
C LEU A 33 6.65 6.70 13.44
N LEU A 34 5.62 7.06 12.66
CA LEU A 34 5.72 8.12 11.67
C LEU A 34 6.00 9.49 12.29
N TRP A 35 5.49 9.76 13.50
CA TRP A 35 5.76 11.00 14.22
C TRP A 35 7.16 11.03 14.84
N ASP A 36 7.56 9.95 15.52
CA ASP A 36 8.84 9.86 16.24
C ASP A 36 10.04 9.75 15.30
N ARG A 37 9.96 8.83 14.33
CA ARG A 37 11.08 8.51 13.43
C ARG A 37 11.00 9.22 12.08
N GLY A 38 9.80 9.60 11.65
CA GLY A 38 9.57 10.13 10.31
C GLY A 38 9.72 9.09 9.21
N LEU A 39 9.75 9.57 7.97
CA LEU A 39 10.07 8.80 6.78
C LEU A 39 11.46 9.22 6.27
N GLN A 40 12.29 8.24 5.95
CA GLN A 40 13.58 8.49 5.31
C GLN A 40 13.35 8.65 3.82
N TYR A 41 13.63 9.82 3.26
CA TYR A 41 13.46 10.06 1.83
C TYR A 41 14.73 9.68 1.07
N GLY A 42 14.56 8.86 0.04
CA GLY A 42 15.58 8.54 -0.95
C GLY A 42 15.91 9.73 -1.85
N ILE A 43 16.98 9.60 -2.63
CA ILE A 43 17.47 10.65 -3.53
C ILE A 43 16.43 11.12 -4.56
N ASP A 44 15.48 10.25 -4.93
CA ASP A 44 14.36 10.57 -5.83
C ASP A 44 13.48 11.71 -5.29
N PHE A 45 13.41 11.89 -3.97
CA PHE A 45 12.55 12.91 -3.33
C PHE A 45 13.35 13.97 -2.58
N SER A 46 14.53 13.64 -2.05
CA SER A 46 15.40 14.61 -1.40
C SER A 46 16.28 15.39 -2.38
N GLY A 47 16.49 14.86 -3.60
CA GLY A 47 17.60 15.25 -4.45
C GLY A 47 18.95 14.82 -3.85
N GLY A 48 20.00 14.87 -4.68
CA GLY A 48 21.37 14.53 -4.30
C GLY A 48 21.97 13.44 -5.19
N THR A 49 23.10 12.91 -4.72
CA THR A 49 23.87 11.88 -5.42
C THR A 49 23.93 10.63 -4.57
N LEU A 50 23.77 9.47 -5.20
CA LEU A 50 23.92 8.15 -4.58
C LEU A 50 24.95 7.35 -5.38
N VAL A 51 26.02 6.93 -4.72
CA VAL A 51 27.04 6.05 -5.30
C VAL A 51 27.08 4.76 -4.50
N GLN A 52 26.90 3.64 -5.18
CA GLN A 52 27.01 2.30 -4.61
C GLN A 52 28.34 1.69 -5.04
N LEU A 53 29.13 1.26 -4.06
CA LEU A 53 30.41 0.61 -4.25
C LEU A 53 30.34 -0.81 -3.71
N LYS A 54 30.98 -1.75 -4.41
CA LYS A 54 31.23 -3.10 -3.92
C LYS A 54 32.73 -3.34 -3.77
N TYR A 55 33.16 -3.60 -2.55
CA TYR A 55 34.54 -3.94 -2.23
C TYR A 55 34.76 -5.46 -2.39
N GLU A 56 36.00 -5.87 -2.67
CA GLU A 56 36.36 -7.30 -2.67
C GLU A 56 36.34 -7.92 -1.26
N ASN A 57 36.46 -7.09 -0.21
CA ASN A 57 36.43 -7.47 1.20
C ASN A 57 35.52 -6.50 1.97
N ALA A 58 35.38 -6.69 3.29
CA ALA A 58 34.63 -5.77 4.14
C ALA A 58 35.05 -4.30 3.91
N ALA A 59 34.08 -3.46 3.57
CA ALA A 59 34.30 -2.08 3.19
C ALA A 59 34.70 -1.22 4.40
N PRO A 60 35.76 -0.40 4.32
CA PRO A 60 36.22 0.42 5.44
C PRO A 60 35.38 1.71 5.58
N ILE A 61 34.14 1.58 6.05
CA ILE A 61 33.15 2.68 6.14
C ILE A 61 33.70 3.91 6.86
N THR A 62 34.42 3.72 7.96
CA THR A 62 35.00 4.83 8.74
C THR A 62 36.03 5.59 7.92
N GLN A 63 36.91 4.89 7.18
CA GLN A 63 37.92 5.53 6.34
C GLN A 63 37.29 6.26 5.16
N ILE A 64 36.28 5.64 4.52
CA ILE A 64 35.52 6.28 3.43
C ILE A 64 34.88 7.57 3.92
N ARG A 65 34.24 7.53 5.10
CA ARG A 65 33.60 8.71 5.70
C ARG A 65 34.62 9.80 6.01
N GLU A 66 35.73 9.48 6.66
CA GLU A 66 36.78 10.45 6.99
C GLU A 66 37.38 11.10 5.75
N ILE A 67 37.69 10.32 4.69
CA ILE A 67 38.24 10.85 3.43
C ILE A 67 37.28 11.84 2.79
N LEU A 68 35.99 11.50 2.73
CA LEU A 68 34.98 12.34 2.09
C LEU A 68 34.62 13.57 2.94
N GLU A 69 34.56 13.46 4.26
CA GLU A 69 34.34 14.61 5.15
C GLU A 69 35.51 15.61 5.08
N ASN A 70 36.75 15.12 5.02
CA ASN A 70 37.95 15.96 4.91
C ASN A 70 38.01 16.80 3.61
N GLN A 71 37.29 16.39 2.55
CA GLN A 71 37.20 17.18 1.32
C GLN A 71 36.32 18.44 1.47
N GLY A 72 35.49 18.53 2.53
CA GLY A 72 34.62 19.68 2.82
C GLY A 72 33.59 20.03 1.74
N THR A 73 33.50 19.25 0.67
CA THR A 73 32.70 19.54 -0.53
C THR A 73 31.32 18.86 -0.49
N PHE A 74 31.21 17.74 0.22
CA PHE A 74 30.00 16.92 0.27
C PHE A 74 29.13 17.31 1.47
N GLN A 75 27.97 17.90 1.22
CA GLN A 75 27.01 18.27 2.28
C GLN A 75 26.08 17.08 2.59
N ASN A 76 25.68 16.92 3.86
CA ASN A 76 24.82 15.82 4.32
C ASN A 76 25.32 14.44 3.86
N LEU A 77 26.63 14.20 3.98
CA LEU A 77 27.23 12.92 3.65
C LEU A 77 26.71 11.81 4.58
N SER A 78 26.22 10.73 3.98
CA SER A 78 25.82 9.51 4.66
C SER A 78 26.50 8.33 3.98
N VAL A 79 27.25 7.55 4.75
CA VAL A 79 27.89 6.31 4.29
C VAL A 79 27.33 5.16 5.12
N THR A 80 26.63 4.25 4.46
CA THR A 80 25.93 3.11 5.07
C THR A 80 26.19 1.82 4.30
N GLU A 81 26.11 0.69 5.00
CA GLU A 81 26.14 -0.64 4.36
C GLU A 81 24.90 -0.86 3.49
N PHE A 82 25.04 -1.72 2.49
CA PHE A 82 23.95 -2.10 1.58
C PHE A 82 23.86 -3.62 1.49
N GLY A 83 23.02 -4.22 2.34
CA GLY A 83 22.79 -5.67 2.46
C GLY A 83 23.93 -6.48 3.07
N SER A 84 25.17 -6.25 2.64
CA SER A 84 26.36 -6.89 3.17
C SER A 84 27.38 -5.86 3.65
N ASN A 85 28.38 -6.33 4.39
CA ASN A 85 29.51 -5.52 4.83
C ASN A 85 30.53 -5.24 3.70
N GLU A 86 30.35 -5.81 2.50
CA GLU A 86 31.20 -5.59 1.32
C GLU A 86 30.63 -4.49 0.41
N GLU A 87 29.34 -4.19 0.52
CA GLU A 87 28.66 -3.19 -0.29
C GLU A 87 28.28 -1.97 0.54
N VAL A 88 28.59 -0.79 0.03
CA VAL A 88 28.34 0.48 0.70
C VAL A 88 27.65 1.46 -0.22
N THR A 89 26.73 2.22 0.34
CA THR A 89 26.05 3.33 -0.32
C THR A 89 26.55 4.64 0.28
N ILE A 90 27.00 5.53 -0.60
CA ILE A 90 27.44 6.88 -0.28
C ILE A 90 26.37 7.84 -0.82
N ARG A 91 25.74 8.60 0.07
CA ARG A 91 24.74 9.61 -0.27
C ARG A 91 25.23 10.98 0.16
N PHE A 92 25.08 11.99 -0.70
CA PHE A 92 25.36 13.38 -0.34
C PHE A 92 24.50 14.34 -1.15
N LEU A 93 24.32 15.54 -0.62
CA LEU A 93 23.62 16.63 -1.29
C LEU A 93 24.63 17.39 -2.16
N GLY A 94 24.37 17.46 -3.46
CA GLY A 94 25.16 18.22 -4.41
C GLY A 94 25.61 17.42 -5.62
N SER A 95 25.40 18.02 -6.79
CA SER A 95 26.10 17.73 -8.03
C SER A 95 26.41 19.10 -8.61
N ASN A 96 27.68 19.53 -8.62
CA ASN A 96 28.03 20.66 -9.47
C ASN A 96 27.59 20.31 -10.90
N ASP A 97 26.94 21.22 -11.63
CA ASP A 97 26.28 20.99 -12.92
C ASP A 97 27.18 20.36 -14.02
N ASN A 98 28.49 20.26 -13.78
CA ASN A 98 29.48 19.63 -14.66
C ASN A 98 29.88 18.18 -14.28
N VAL A 99 29.34 17.62 -13.19
CA VAL A 99 29.84 16.38 -12.57
C VAL A 99 28.94 15.16 -12.83
N SER A 100 27.75 15.36 -13.42
CA SER A 100 26.76 14.28 -13.59
C SER A 100 27.24 13.09 -14.42
N ASN A 101 28.19 13.28 -15.34
CA ASN A 101 28.71 12.19 -16.17
C ASN A 101 29.90 11.44 -15.55
N ASP A 102 30.49 11.93 -14.45
CA ASP A 102 31.77 11.42 -13.97
C ASP A 102 31.89 11.31 -12.44
N ILE A 103 30.78 11.47 -11.70
CA ILE A 103 30.81 11.39 -10.23
C ILE A 103 31.29 10.03 -9.74
N GLY A 104 30.96 8.95 -10.45
CA GLY A 104 31.44 7.61 -10.15
C GLY A 104 32.95 7.50 -10.24
N GLU A 105 33.55 8.06 -11.29
CA GLU A 105 35.01 8.08 -11.46
C GLU A 105 35.67 9.01 -10.44
N HIS A 106 35.07 10.17 -10.15
CA HIS A 106 35.57 11.09 -9.14
C HIS A 106 35.58 10.45 -7.74
N ILE A 107 34.50 9.80 -7.33
CA ILE A 107 34.47 9.05 -6.06
C ILE A 107 35.46 7.88 -6.10
N SER A 108 35.57 7.19 -7.24
CA SER A 108 36.55 6.11 -7.38
C SER A 108 37.99 6.59 -7.20
N THR A 109 38.33 7.77 -7.73
CA THR A 109 39.68 8.34 -7.65
C THR A 109 40.03 8.79 -6.24
N LEU A 110 39.08 9.41 -5.54
CA LEU A 110 39.22 9.78 -4.13
C LEU A 110 39.40 8.58 -3.21
N LEU A 111 38.76 7.46 -3.53
CA LEU A 111 38.76 6.26 -2.69
C LEU A 111 39.77 5.20 -3.13
N LYS A 112 40.62 5.44 -4.14
CA LYS A 112 41.60 4.45 -4.65
C LYS A 112 42.45 3.80 -3.54
N ASP A 113 42.79 4.55 -2.51
CA ASP A 113 43.64 4.08 -1.41
C ASP A 113 42.88 3.26 -0.35
N THR A 114 41.54 3.20 -0.43
CA THR A 114 40.69 2.44 0.52
C THR A 114 40.58 0.96 0.18
N GLY A 115 41.12 0.53 -0.96
CA GLY A 115 41.13 -0.87 -1.39
C GLY A 115 40.61 -1.07 -2.82
N LYS A 116 40.44 -2.33 -3.21
CA LYS A 116 39.83 -2.69 -4.49
C LYS A 116 38.32 -2.74 -4.37
N PHE A 117 37.66 -1.98 -5.21
CA PHE A 117 36.20 -1.93 -5.31
C PHE A 117 35.78 -1.67 -6.75
N GLU A 118 34.50 -1.91 -7.02
CA GLU A 118 33.83 -1.58 -8.26
C GLU A 118 32.64 -0.64 -7.98
N VAL A 119 32.42 0.34 -8.86
CA VAL A 119 31.23 1.19 -8.81
C VAL A 119 30.08 0.40 -9.41
N ARG A 120 29.10 0.05 -8.58
CA ARG A 120 27.89 -0.70 -9.01
C ARG A 120 26.83 0.22 -9.59
N ARG A 121 26.66 1.40 -9.00
CA ARG A 121 25.61 2.36 -9.35
C ARG A 121 26.07 3.77 -8.99
N ALA A 122 25.72 4.74 -9.82
CA ALA A 122 25.93 6.15 -9.56
C ALA A 122 24.73 6.93 -10.12
N ASP A 123 23.87 7.40 -9.23
CA ASP A 123 22.67 8.13 -9.57
C ASP A 123 22.75 9.56 -9.07
N VAL A 124 22.28 10.49 -9.89
CA VAL A 124 22.25 11.92 -9.56
C VAL A 124 20.84 12.44 -9.83
N VAL A 125 20.22 13.02 -8.81
CA VAL A 125 18.91 13.66 -8.90
C VAL A 125 19.04 15.11 -8.48
N GLY A 126 18.78 16.03 -9.41
CA GLY A 126 18.81 17.47 -9.10
C GLY A 126 17.74 17.86 -8.08
N PRO A 127 17.97 18.83 -7.18
CA PRO A 127 17.02 19.23 -6.13
C PRO A 127 15.64 19.59 -6.69
N LYS A 128 15.60 20.29 -7.83
CA LYS A 128 14.35 20.66 -8.51
C LYS A 128 13.57 19.45 -9.02
N VAL A 129 14.28 18.44 -9.54
CA VAL A 129 13.66 17.19 -10.00
C VAL A 129 13.13 16.40 -8.80
N GLY A 130 13.89 16.33 -7.70
CA GLY A 130 13.47 15.66 -6.48
C GLY A 130 12.20 16.25 -5.88
N ASP A 131 12.12 17.57 -5.77
CA ASP A 131 10.91 18.26 -5.31
C ASP A 131 9.70 18.02 -6.25
N GLU A 132 9.92 18.02 -7.56
CA GLU A 132 8.87 17.72 -8.55
C GLU A 132 8.36 16.28 -8.42
N LEU A 133 9.27 15.31 -8.28
CA LEU A 133 8.95 13.90 -8.07
C LEU A 133 8.19 13.69 -6.76
N ARG A 134 8.60 14.35 -5.67
CA ARG A 134 7.91 14.27 -4.37
C ARG A 134 6.47 14.78 -4.48
N ASN A 135 6.29 15.95 -5.08
CA ASN A 135 4.97 16.55 -5.27
C ASN A 135 4.07 15.70 -6.18
N LYS A 136 4.62 15.18 -7.29
CA LYS A 136 3.89 14.25 -8.16
C LYS A 136 3.53 12.95 -7.45
N GLY A 137 4.40 12.42 -6.60
CA GLY A 137 4.13 11.21 -5.82
C GLY A 137 2.98 11.40 -4.83
N LEU A 138 3.00 12.49 -4.06
CA LEU A 138 1.89 12.84 -3.16
C LEU A 138 0.58 13.07 -3.94
N MET A 139 0.66 13.75 -5.10
CA MET A 139 -0.49 13.96 -5.97
C MET A 139 -1.03 12.64 -6.52
N ALA A 140 -0.18 11.68 -6.89
CA ALA A 140 -0.59 10.37 -7.37
C ALA A 140 -1.40 9.61 -6.32
N ILE A 141 -0.93 9.57 -5.05
CA ILE A 141 -1.68 8.96 -3.95
C ILE A 141 -3.04 9.65 -3.76
N ALA A 142 -3.07 10.98 -3.72
CA ALA A 142 -4.31 11.74 -3.52
C ALA A 142 -5.32 11.52 -4.66
N VAL A 143 -4.87 11.57 -5.92
CA VAL A 143 -5.70 11.32 -7.09
C VAL A 143 -6.21 9.87 -7.10
N SER A 144 -5.38 8.88 -6.74
CA SER A 144 -5.82 7.49 -6.62
C SER A 144 -6.91 7.32 -5.55
N LEU A 145 -6.75 7.91 -4.37
CA LEU A 145 -7.77 7.87 -3.31
C LEU A 145 -9.10 8.51 -3.76
N ILE A 146 -9.05 9.64 -4.47
CA ILE A 146 -10.24 10.30 -5.02
C ILE A 146 -10.89 9.44 -6.10
N ALA A 147 -10.11 8.87 -7.01
CA ALA A 147 -10.61 8.00 -8.08
C ALA A 147 -11.30 6.76 -7.51
N ILE A 148 -10.72 6.16 -6.46
CA ILE A 148 -11.31 5.07 -5.69
C ILE A 148 -12.62 5.52 -5.06
N LEU A 149 -12.67 6.68 -4.40
CA LEU A 149 -13.89 7.22 -3.80
C LEU A 149 -15.01 7.37 -4.83
N ILE A 150 -14.70 7.96 -5.99
CA ILE A 150 -15.67 8.14 -7.09
C ILE A 150 -16.18 6.78 -7.54
N TYR A 151 -15.28 5.83 -7.78
CA TYR A 151 -15.64 4.48 -8.21
C TYR A 151 -16.57 3.80 -7.20
N ILE A 152 -16.22 3.78 -5.90
CA ILE A 152 -17.03 3.11 -4.88
C ILE A 152 -18.36 3.85 -4.67
N ALA A 153 -18.38 5.18 -4.72
CA ALA A 153 -19.61 5.96 -4.60
C ALA A 153 -20.61 5.70 -5.74
N LEU A 154 -20.11 5.45 -6.96
CA LEU A 154 -20.94 5.07 -8.10
C LEU A 154 -21.38 3.60 -8.04
N ARG A 155 -20.50 2.71 -7.55
CA ARG A 155 -20.72 1.26 -7.53
C ARG A 155 -21.57 0.79 -6.34
N PHE A 156 -21.40 1.42 -5.19
CA PHE A 156 -21.95 1.04 -3.89
C PHE A 156 -22.78 2.16 -3.25
N GLU A 157 -23.41 1.83 -2.12
CA GLU A 157 -24.10 2.81 -1.27
C GLU A 157 -23.07 3.60 -0.44
N TRP A 158 -23.37 4.85 -0.09
CA TRP A 158 -22.38 5.77 0.51
C TRP A 158 -21.76 5.25 1.82
N ARG A 159 -22.47 4.42 2.61
CA ARG A 159 -21.92 3.82 3.84
C ARG A 159 -20.86 2.77 3.53
N PHE A 160 -21.00 2.03 2.43
CA PHE A 160 -19.96 1.14 1.92
C PHE A 160 -18.77 1.94 1.41
N ALA A 161 -19.00 3.05 0.71
CA ALA A 161 -17.91 3.94 0.27
C ALA A 161 -17.09 4.46 1.46
N LEU A 162 -17.75 4.96 2.50
CA LEU A 162 -17.07 5.45 3.70
C LEU A 162 -16.32 4.34 4.44
N ALA A 163 -16.90 3.14 4.55
CA ALA A 163 -16.27 2.00 5.21
C ALA A 163 -15.01 1.53 4.45
N ALA A 164 -15.05 1.50 3.12
CA ALA A 164 -13.89 1.17 2.29
C ALA A 164 -12.78 2.20 2.47
N ILE A 165 -13.10 3.51 2.43
CA ILE A 165 -12.11 4.58 2.59
C ILE A 165 -11.40 4.50 3.95
N ILE A 166 -12.15 4.25 5.03
CA ILE A 166 -11.55 4.12 6.36
C ILE A 166 -10.59 2.92 6.42
N SER A 167 -10.98 1.79 5.84
CA SER A 167 -10.12 0.61 5.74
C SER A 167 -8.85 0.90 4.93
N GLU A 168 -9.00 1.64 3.83
CA GLU A 168 -7.90 1.97 2.93
C GLU A 168 -6.87 2.91 3.60
N ILE A 169 -7.35 3.96 4.27
CA ILE A 169 -6.50 4.87 5.06
C ILE A 169 -5.76 4.08 6.14
N HIS A 170 -6.47 3.16 6.81
CA HIS A 170 -5.88 2.29 7.81
C HIS A 170 -4.71 1.47 7.23
N ASP A 171 -4.88 0.87 6.06
CA ASP A 171 -3.87 -0.01 5.46
C ASP A 171 -2.65 0.77 4.96
N VAL A 172 -2.87 1.96 4.37
CA VAL A 172 -1.77 2.85 3.98
C VAL A 172 -0.97 3.28 5.19
N VAL A 173 -1.62 3.70 6.28
CA VAL A 173 -0.93 4.12 7.50
C VAL A 173 -0.13 2.98 8.11
N ILE A 174 -0.68 1.75 8.14
CA ILE A 174 0.08 0.59 8.62
C ILE A 174 1.30 0.32 7.73
N THR A 175 1.13 0.37 6.42
CA THR A 175 2.21 0.15 5.45
C THR A 175 3.32 1.20 5.59
N LEU A 176 2.96 2.48 5.71
CA LEU A 176 3.91 3.58 5.95
C LEU A 176 4.59 3.46 7.32
N GLY A 177 3.85 3.03 8.35
CA GLY A 177 4.43 2.76 9.66
C GLY A 177 5.46 1.64 9.64
N ALA A 178 5.25 0.60 8.82
CA ALA A 178 6.25 -0.44 8.62
C ALA A 178 7.49 0.09 7.86
N ILE A 179 7.30 0.86 6.80
CA ILE A 179 8.40 1.54 6.08
C ILE A 179 9.24 2.37 7.07
N SER A 180 8.60 3.14 7.96
CA SER A 180 9.26 3.92 9.01
C SER A 180 9.95 3.03 10.05
N LEU A 181 9.29 1.94 10.49
CA LEU A 181 9.82 1.00 11.48
C LEU A 181 11.13 0.37 11.02
N PHE A 182 11.16 -0.10 9.77
CA PHE A 182 12.29 -0.79 9.15
C PHE A 182 13.30 0.16 8.50
N LYS A 183 13.09 1.48 8.60
CA LYS A 183 13.97 2.51 8.02
C LYS A 183 14.20 2.30 6.52
N ILE A 184 13.14 1.99 5.80
CA ILE A 184 13.19 1.86 4.34
C ILE A 184 13.14 3.25 3.73
N ASP A 185 14.01 3.49 2.75
CA ASP A 185 13.99 4.72 1.95
C ASP A 185 12.69 4.82 1.13
N VAL A 186 12.00 5.93 1.31
CA VAL A 186 10.86 6.35 0.49
C VAL A 186 11.42 6.91 -0.82
N ASN A 187 11.15 6.22 -1.91
CA ASN A 187 11.61 6.47 -3.28
C ASN A 187 10.48 6.11 -4.27
N LEU A 188 10.72 6.16 -5.57
CA LEU A 188 9.67 5.84 -6.55
C LEU A 188 9.18 4.39 -6.46
N ASP A 189 10.05 3.44 -6.12
CA ASP A 189 9.69 2.04 -5.98
C ASP A 189 8.75 1.82 -4.80
N THR A 190 9.11 2.31 -3.61
CA THR A 190 8.24 2.20 -2.42
C THR A 190 6.92 2.95 -2.59
N LEU A 191 6.91 4.07 -3.31
CA LEU A 191 5.67 4.75 -3.71
C LEU A 191 4.79 3.83 -4.58
N ALA A 192 5.39 3.17 -5.58
CA ALA A 192 4.69 2.21 -6.43
C ALA A 192 4.16 1.02 -5.61
N ALA A 193 4.90 0.55 -4.61
CA ALA A 193 4.43 -0.49 -3.68
C ALA A 193 3.19 -0.03 -2.92
N VAL A 194 3.19 1.17 -2.33
CA VAL A 194 2.04 1.72 -1.60
C VAL A 194 0.82 1.86 -2.53
N LEU A 195 1.00 2.37 -3.75
CA LEU A 195 -0.08 2.46 -4.74
C LEU A 195 -0.62 1.08 -5.16
N THR A 196 0.24 0.07 -5.19
CA THR A 196 -0.15 -1.32 -5.49
C THR A 196 -0.94 -1.93 -4.33
N VAL A 197 -0.53 -1.67 -3.08
CA VAL A 197 -1.26 -2.07 -1.88
C VAL A 197 -2.67 -1.47 -1.88
N LEU A 198 -2.80 -0.20 -2.25
CA LEU A 198 -4.10 0.46 -2.38
C LEU A 198 -5.06 -0.31 -3.31
N GLY A 199 -4.56 -0.76 -4.46
CA GLY A 199 -5.34 -1.56 -5.40
C GLY A 199 -5.70 -2.95 -4.84
N TYR A 200 -4.76 -3.60 -4.17
CA TYR A 200 -4.97 -4.93 -3.59
C TYR A 200 -5.98 -4.94 -2.45
N SER A 201 -5.86 -4.01 -1.48
CA SER A 201 -6.79 -3.90 -0.36
C SER A 201 -8.21 -3.58 -0.83
N LEU A 202 -8.33 -2.63 -1.78
CA LEU A 202 -9.59 -2.29 -2.40
C LEU A 202 -10.25 -3.50 -3.07
N ASN A 203 -9.49 -4.30 -3.81
CA ASN A 203 -10.02 -5.47 -4.51
C ASN A 203 -10.69 -6.47 -3.55
N ASP A 204 -10.04 -6.79 -2.43
CA ASP A 204 -10.61 -7.67 -1.40
C ASP A 204 -11.87 -7.06 -0.78
N THR A 205 -11.83 -5.76 -0.48
CA THR A 205 -12.97 -5.01 0.06
C THR A 205 -14.17 -5.02 -0.88
N ILE A 206 -13.96 -4.82 -2.18
CA ILE A 206 -15.03 -4.85 -3.20
C ILE A 206 -15.68 -6.24 -3.26
N ILE A 207 -14.88 -7.31 -3.27
CA ILE A 207 -15.40 -8.68 -3.34
C ILE A 207 -16.29 -8.99 -2.13
N ILE A 208 -15.83 -8.64 -0.92
CA ILE A 208 -16.59 -8.85 0.30
C ILE A 208 -17.85 -7.99 0.31
N PHE A 209 -17.76 -6.71 -0.08
CA PHE A 209 -18.89 -5.79 -0.10
C PHE A 209 -19.95 -6.17 -1.11
N ASP A 210 -19.56 -6.62 -2.30
CA ASP A 210 -20.51 -7.14 -3.30
C ASP A 210 -21.21 -8.40 -2.76
N ARG A 211 -20.48 -9.29 -2.07
CA ARG A 211 -21.10 -10.47 -1.46
C ARG A 211 -22.05 -10.10 -0.31
N ILE A 212 -21.69 -9.15 0.54
CA ILE A 212 -22.58 -8.62 1.60
C ILE A 212 -23.85 -8.03 0.97
N ARG A 213 -23.71 -7.24 -0.09
CA ARG A 213 -24.85 -6.66 -0.81
C ARG A 213 -25.74 -7.72 -1.44
N GLU A 214 -25.17 -8.76 -2.02
CA GLU A 214 -25.91 -9.91 -2.52
C GLU A 214 -26.62 -10.65 -1.38
N GLY A 215 -25.91 -10.92 -0.28
CA GLY A 215 -26.44 -11.56 0.93
C GLY A 215 -27.57 -10.77 1.57
N ILE A 216 -27.52 -9.43 1.54
CA ILE A 216 -28.63 -8.57 1.94
C ILE A 216 -29.87 -8.84 1.07
N LYS A 217 -29.73 -9.15 -0.22
CA LYS A 217 -30.88 -9.42 -1.09
C LYS A 217 -31.42 -10.85 -0.95
N THR A 218 -30.55 -11.82 -0.70
CA THR A 218 -30.90 -13.25 -0.76
C THR A 218 -31.14 -13.89 0.61
N SER A 219 -30.48 -13.41 1.67
CA SER A 219 -30.59 -13.99 3.01
C SER A 219 -31.95 -13.69 3.64
N LYS A 220 -32.52 -14.65 4.37
CA LYS A 220 -33.77 -14.43 5.14
C LYS A 220 -33.54 -13.58 6.39
N LYS A 221 -32.28 -13.43 6.81
CA LYS A 221 -31.91 -12.65 7.99
C LYS A 221 -32.12 -11.16 7.76
N THR A 222 -32.39 -10.43 8.83
CA THR A 222 -32.58 -8.97 8.83
C THR A 222 -31.48 -8.25 9.59
N GLU A 223 -30.72 -8.97 10.40
CA GLU A 223 -29.53 -8.45 11.08
C GLU A 223 -28.33 -8.49 10.14
N LEU A 224 -27.52 -7.42 10.16
CA LEU A 224 -26.37 -7.29 9.26
C LEU A 224 -25.22 -8.23 9.65
N ALA A 225 -24.96 -8.42 10.95
CA ALA A 225 -23.81 -9.20 11.41
C ALA A 225 -23.83 -10.67 10.93
N PRO A 226 -24.95 -11.41 11.02
CA PRO A 226 -25.05 -12.74 10.43
C PRO A 226 -24.85 -12.77 8.90
N ILE A 227 -25.33 -11.75 8.19
CA ILE A 227 -25.16 -11.64 6.73
C ILE A 227 -23.69 -11.39 6.39
N ILE A 228 -22.99 -10.57 7.17
CA ILE A 228 -21.54 -10.38 7.02
C ILE A 228 -20.81 -11.71 7.23
N ASN A 229 -21.12 -12.46 8.30
CA ASN A 229 -20.49 -13.77 8.56
C ASN A 229 -20.68 -14.74 7.40
N GLU A 230 -21.90 -14.85 6.87
CA GLU A 230 -22.21 -15.67 5.68
C GLU A 230 -21.42 -15.22 4.46
N SER A 231 -21.35 -13.90 4.23
CA SER A 231 -20.73 -13.31 3.05
C SER A 231 -19.22 -13.47 3.06
N VAL A 232 -18.57 -13.13 4.17
CA VAL A 232 -17.12 -13.28 4.36
C VAL A 232 -16.73 -14.76 4.29
N SER A 233 -17.50 -15.66 4.91
CA SER A 233 -17.22 -17.10 4.84
C SER A 233 -17.28 -17.63 3.40
N ALA A 234 -18.22 -17.12 2.59
CA ALA A 234 -18.36 -17.52 1.19
C ALA A 234 -17.22 -17.00 0.30
N THR A 235 -16.64 -15.83 0.62
CA THR A 235 -15.53 -15.25 -0.15
C THR A 235 -14.16 -15.68 0.34
N LEU A 236 -14.05 -16.25 1.55
CA LEU A 236 -12.79 -16.56 2.22
C LEU A 236 -11.83 -17.38 1.34
N SER A 237 -12.30 -18.45 0.69
CA SER A 237 -11.47 -19.28 -0.19
C SER A 237 -10.83 -18.49 -1.32
N ARG A 238 -11.58 -17.56 -1.93
CA ARG A 238 -11.07 -16.72 -3.01
C ARG A 238 -10.03 -15.76 -2.47
N THR A 239 -10.38 -15.00 -1.44
CA THR A 239 -9.50 -13.99 -0.81
C THR A 239 -8.19 -14.61 -0.33
N VAL A 240 -8.26 -15.74 0.40
CA VAL A 240 -7.05 -16.41 0.90
C VAL A 240 -6.19 -16.93 -0.25
N LEU A 241 -6.78 -17.46 -1.33
CA LEU A 241 -6.02 -17.99 -2.45
C LEU A 241 -5.38 -16.87 -3.29
N THR A 242 -6.11 -15.80 -3.57
CA THR A 242 -5.59 -14.67 -4.35
C THR A 242 -4.50 -13.93 -3.59
N SER A 243 -4.79 -13.53 -2.36
CA SER A 243 -3.84 -12.76 -1.55
C SER A 243 -2.68 -13.63 -1.07
N GLY A 244 -2.93 -14.91 -0.78
CA GLY A 244 -1.89 -15.87 -0.42
C GLY A 244 -0.91 -16.19 -1.54
N LEU A 245 -1.39 -16.33 -2.79
CA LEU A 245 -0.50 -16.56 -3.93
C LEU A 245 0.37 -15.33 -4.20
N THR A 246 -0.23 -14.14 -4.20
CA THR A 246 0.53 -12.89 -4.36
C THR A 246 1.54 -12.72 -3.22
N LEU A 247 1.13 -12.95 -1.98
CA LEU A 247 2.02 -12.88 -0.82
C LEU A 247 3.18 -13.87 -0.98
N ALA A 248 2.94 -15.10 -1.42
CA ALA A 248 4.00 -16.08 -1.66
C ALA A 248 5.00 -15.57 -2.72
N THR A 249 4.53 -14.99 -3.82
CA THR A 249 5.40 -14.40 -4.85
C THR A 249 6.23 -13.24 -4.30
N VAL A 250 5.61 -12.33 -3.53
CA VAL A 250 6.33 -11.18 -2.96
C VAL A 250 7.30 -11.62 -1.86
N VAL A 251 6.99 -12.67 -1.10
CA VAL A 251 7.91 -13.25 -0.11
C VAL A 251 9.15 -13.84 -0.79
N ILE A 252 8.99 -14.55 -1.91
CA ILE A 252 10.12 -15.00 -2.72
C ILE A 252 10.91 -13.79 -3.22
N LEU A 253 10.24 -12.75 -3.70
CA LEU A 253 10.87 -11.52 -4.14
C LEU A 253 11.67 -10.84 -3.01
N TYR A 254 11.17 -10.86 -1.78
CA TYR A 254 11.86 -10.30 -0.61
C TYR A 254 13.16 -11.04 -0.27
N PHE A 255 13.15 -12.38 -0.29
CA PHE A 255 14.33 -13.17 0.04
C PHE A 255 15.33 -13.32 -1.10
N PHE A 256 14.87 -13.30 -2.36
CA PHE A 256 15.71 -13.61 -3.54
C PHE A 256 15.87 -12.45 -4.52
N GLY A 257 15.14 -11.34 -4.34
CA GLY A 257 15.18 -10.20 -5.24
C GLY A 257 16.39 -9.28 -5.06
N GLY A 258 17.12 -9.43 -3.96
CA GLY A 258 18.23 -8.56 -3.58
C GLY A 258 17.77 -7.25 -2.94
N GLU A 259 18.75 -6.49 -2.46
CA GLU A 259 18.54 -5.33 -1.59
C GLU A 259 17.77 -4.18 -2.25
N MET A 260 17.96 -3.94 -3.54
CA MET A 260 17.30 -2.82 -4.24
C MET A 260 15.76 -2.90 -4.19
N ILE A 261 15.21 -4.12 -4.18
CA ILE A 261 13.76 -4.36 -4.16
C ILE A 261 13.27 -4.94 -2.84
N GLN A 262 14.14 -5.06 -1.84
CA GLN A 262 13.77 -5.54 -0.51
C GLN A 262 12.79 -4.57 0.17
N GLY A 263 13.04 -3.26 0.09
CA GLY A 263 12.13 -2.24 0.63
C GLY A 263 10.75 -2.25 -0.05
N PHE A 264 10.74 -2.37 -1.39
CA PHE A 264 9.54 -2.51 -2.20
C PHE A 264 8.71 -3.74 -1.78
N SER A 265 9.36 -4.90 -1.70
CA SER A 265 8.70 -6.17 -1.38
C SER A 265 8.23 -6.23 0.08
N LEU A 266 8.97 -5.65 1.03
CA LEU A 266 8.50 -5.56 2.43
C LEU A 266 7.21 -4.72 2.54
N ALA A 267 7.17 -3.58 1.85
CA ALA A 267 5.98 -2.72 1.83
C ALA A 267 4.75 -3.48 1.26
N LEU A 268 4.95 -4.23 0.17
CA LEU A 268 3.90 -5.09 -0.39
C LEU A 268 3.46 -6.21 0.57
N ILE A 269 4.40 -6.90 1.24
CA ILE A 269 4.08 -7.97 2.20
C ILE A 269 3.18 -7.44 3.30
N VAL A 270 3.59 -6.34 3.94
CA VAL A 270 2.83 -5.75 5.04
C VAL A 270 1.48 -5.26 4.53
N GLY A 271 1.45 -4.57 3.40
CA GLY A 271 0.23 -4.01 2.85
C GLY A 271 -0.79 -5.07 2.41
N ILE A 272 -0.35 -6.17 1.78
CA ILE A 272 -1.24 -7.28 1.41
C ILE A 272 -1.83 -7.94 2.66
N ILE A 273 -1.01 -8.19 3.68
CA ILE A 273 -1.48 -8.78 4.94
C ILE A 273 -2.49 -7.84 5.63
N ALA A 274 -2.14 -6.55 5.73
CA ALA A 274 -3.00 -5.54 6.34
C ALA A 274 -4.33 -5.41 5.59
N GLY A 275 -4.30 -5.29 4.26
CA GLY A 275 -5.48 -5.14 3.42
C GLY A 275 -6.41 -6.35 3.44
N THR A 276 -5.86 -7.55 3.37
CA THR A 276 -6.68 -8.77 3.47
C THR A 276 -7.35 -8.88 4.85
N LEU A 277 -6.65 -8.55 5.93
CA LEU A 277 -7.25 -8.58 7.27
C LEU A 277 -8.24 -7.42 7.50
N SER A 278 -7.95 -6.22 6.98
CA SER A 278 -8.77 -5.03 7.17
C SER A 278 -10.11 -5.16 6.44
N SER A 279 -10.14 -5.72 5.23
CA SER A 279 -11.39 -5.96 4.49
C SER A 279 -12.40 -6.81 5.30
N ILE A 280 -11.90 -7.76 6.09
CA ILE A 280 -12.69 -8.65 6.94
C ILE A 280 -13.01 -8.02 8.30
N PHE A 281 -12.01 -7.44 8.97
CA PHE A 281 -12.10 -7.06 10.39
C PHE A 281 -12.22 -5.55 10.64
N VAL A 282 -12.02 -4.71 9.64
CA VAL A 282 -12.16 -3.25 9.71
C VAL A 282 -13.31 -2.79 8.81
N ALA A 283 -13.24 -3.02 7.51
CA ALA A 283 -14.23 -2.55 6.54
C ALA A 283 -15.63 -3.12 6.83
N SER A 284 -15.75 -4.44 6.98
CA SER A 284 -17.05 -5.11 7.16
C SER A 284 -17.75 -4.73 8.48
N PRO A 285 -17.08 -4.75 9.66
CA PRO A 285 -17.69 -4.31 10.91
C PRO A 285 -18.03 -2.82 10.94
N THR A 286 -17.31 -1.97 10.19
CA THR A 286 -17.59 -0.53 10.12
C THR A 286 -19.01 -0.24 9.61
N LEU A 287 -19.57 -1.10 8.76
CA LEU A 287 -20.97 -1.00 8.32
C LEU A 287 -21.97 -1.12 9.49
N LEU A 288 -21.63 -1.90 10.52
CA LEU A 288 -22.45 -2.00 11.75
C LEU A 288 -22.40 -0.70 12.55
N TRP A 289 -21.23 -0.06 12.63
CA TRP A 289 -21.06 1.22 13.32
C TRP A 289 -21.79 2.37 12.62
N PHE A 290 -21.84 2.35 11.30
CA PHE A 290 -22.68 3.26 10.51
C PHE A 290 -24.17 2.91 10.53
N LYS A 291 -24.58 2.00 11.43
CA LYS A 291 -25.97 1.60 11.65
C LYS A 291 -26.69 1.25 10.34
N PHE A 292 -25.99 0.56 9.42
CA PHE A 292 -26.56 0.15 8.15
C PHE A 292 -27.79 -0.75 8.36
N SER A 293 -28.94 -0.31 7.86
CA SER A 293 -30.20 -1.03 8.00
C SER A 293 -30.46 -1.90 6.76
N VAL A 294 -30.44 -3.22 6.97
CA VAL A 294 -30.77 -4.22 5.95
C VAL A 294 -32.18 -4.00 5.40
N LEU A 295 -33.14 -3.66 6.27
CA LEU A 295 -34.54 -3.44 5.90
C LEU A 295 -34.71 -2.18 5.04
N GLU A 296 -34.09 -1.07 5.44
CA GLU A 296 -34.14 0.17 4.64
C GLU A 296 -33.54 -0.03 3.27
N PHE A 297 -32.41 -0.74 3.20
CA PHE A 297 -31.75 -1.04 1.93
C PHE A 297 -32.62 -1.91 1.02
N ARG A 298 -33.24 -2.97 1.57
CA ARG A 298 -34.19 -3.82 0.82
C ARG A 298 -35.37 -3.01 0.29
N ASN A 299 -35.99 -2.19 1.14
CA ASN A 299 -37.13 -1.35 0.75
C ASN A 299 -36.75 -0.37 -0.37
N LYS A 300 -35.58 0.27 -0.28
CA LYS A 300 -35.07 1.19 -1.30
C LYS A 300 -34.83 0.46 -2.63
N GLU A 301 -34.30 -0.76 -2.62
CA GLU A 301 -34.09 -1.55 -3.83
C GLU A 301 -35.41 -2.03 -4.44
N ILE A 302 -36.40 -2.42 -3.63
CA ILE A 302 -37.75 -2.77 -4.08
C ILE A 302 -38.42 -1.56 -4.74
N GLU A 303 -38.32 -0.38 -4.13
CA GLU A 303 -38.90 0.84 -4.67
C GLU A 303 -38.25 1.24 -6.00
N LYS A 304 -36.91 1.14 -6.11
CA LYS A 304 -36.21 1.35 -7.38
C LYS A 304 -36.65 0.36 -8.45
N ALA A 305 -36.85 -0.91 -8.09
CA ALA A 305 -37.31 -1.94 -9.02
C ALA A 305 -38.73 -1.64 -9.53
N LYS A 306 -39.65 -1.22 -8.64
CA LYS A 306 -41.00 -0.77 -9.01
C LYS A 306 -40.94 0.42 -9.97
N ARG A 307 -40.20 1.48 -9.63
CA ARG A 307 -40.02 2.66 -10.50
C ARG A 307 -39.45 2.30 -11.87
N LYS A 308 -38.58 1.29 -11.96
CA LYS A 308 -38.02 0.81 -13.23
C LYS A 308 -39.08 0.07 -14.05
N GLN A 309 -39.84 -0.83 -13.42
CA GLN A 309 -40.96 -1.52 -14.07
C GLN A 309 -42.03 -0.54 -14.55
N ASP A 310 -42.37 0.49 -13.77
CA ASP A 310 -43.34 1.51 -14.17
C ASP A 310 -42.84 2.31 -15.39
N LYS A 311 -41.54 2.65 -15.44
CA LYS A 311 -40.93 3.29 -16.61
C LYS A 311 -40.95 2.39 -17.85
N GLU A 312 -40.62 1.12 -17.70
CA GLU A 312 -40.66 0.13 -18.79
C GLU A 312 -42.08 -0.10 -19.30
N ARG A 313 -43.05 -0.20 -18.38
CA ARG A 313 -44.48 -0.30 -18.70
C ARG A 313 -44.98 0.93 -19.45
N ASN A 314 -44.64 2.13 -18.99
CA ASN A 314 -45.02 3.37 -19.67
C ASN A 314 -44.40 3.44 -21.07
N ARG A 315 -43.11 3.11 -21.23
CA ARG A 315 -42.44 3.03 -22.54
C ARG A 315 -43.18 2.06 -23.49
N ALA A 316 -43.53 0.87 -22.99
CA ALA A 316 -44.28 -0.11 -23.78
C ALA A 316 -45.69 0.37 -24.17
N MET A 317 -46.36 1.18 -23.35
CA MET A 317 -47.65 1.80 -23.72
C MET A 317 -47.49 2.87 -24.80
N TYR A 318 -46.45 3.71 -24.72
CA TYR A 318 -46.13 4.68 -25.78
C TYR A 318 -45.80 4.01 -27.11
N GLU A 319 -45.00 2.93 -27.10
CA GLU A 319 -44.65 2.16 -28.31
C GLU A 319 -45.86 1.48 -28.96
N LYS A 320 -46.86 1.07 -28.16
CA LYS A 320 -48.10 0.46 -28.65
C LYS A 320 -49.21 1.47 -28.97
N GLY A 321 -48.93 2.77 -28.88
CA GLY A 321 -49.91 3.83 -29.15
C GLY A 321 -51.15 3.77 -28.26
N THR A 322 -51.04 3.17 -27.06
CA THR A 322 -52.18 2.86 -26.18
C THR A 322 -52.37 3.88 -25.05
N VAL A 323 -51.80 5.08 -25.21
CA VAL A 323 -51.79 6.15 -24.19
C VAL A 323 -53.02 7.03 -24.32
#